data_AF-A0A084G1V2-F1
#
_entry.id   AF-A0A084G1V2-F1
#
_cell.length_a   1.000
_cell.length_b   1.000
_cell.length_c   1.000
_cell.angle_alpha   90.00
_cell.angle_beta   90.00
_cell.angle_gamma   90.00
#
_symmetry.space_group_name_H-M   'P 1'
#
loop_
_entity.id
_entity.type
_entity.pdbx_description
1 polymer ?
#
loop_
_entity_poly.entity_id
_entity_poly.type
_entity_poly.pdbx_seq_one_letter_code
_entity_poly.pdbx_strand_id
1 'polypeptide(L)'
;MQDMILHDGEMIPAGTHIVCPSAEVMRDPEFYSNPDTFDRYRYFNLRSRSEERNLHHFVSVSIDNMNWGYGPHACPGRFFANTQLRVIVTHVLQQYNLKMPEGKGRLGTVIMPSGLGPEPIAAKPR
;
A
#
# COMPACT_ATOMS: atom_id res chain seq x y z
N MET A 1 -0.60 -27.50 -13.14
CA MET A 1 0.69 -26.95 -12.67
C MET A 1 1.80 -27.86 -13.18
N GLN A 2 2.95 -27.32 -13.56
CA GLN A 2 4.10 -28.05 -14.11
C GLN A 2 5.36 -27.65 -13.33
N ASP A 3 6.40 -28.47 -13.41
CA ASP A 3 7.72 -28.12 -12.88
C ASP A 3 8.26 -26.90 -13.63
N MET A 4 8.98 -26.03 -12.91
CA MET A 4 9.57 -24.81 -13.46
C MET A 4 11.04 -24.73 -13.08
N ILE A 5 11.90 -24.42 -14.05
CA ILE A 5 13.32 -24.15 -13.80
C ILE A 5 13.51 -22.63 -13.85
N LEU A 6 14.01 -22.04 -12.78
CA LEU A 6 14.37 -20.63 -12.69
C LEU A 6 15.62 -20.33 -13.53
N HIS A 7 15.89 -19.06 -13.79
CA HIS A 7 17.05 -18.64 -14.58
C HIS A 7 18.39 -19.11 -13.98
N ASP A 8 18.47 -19.25 -12.66
CA ASP A 8 19.65 -19.75 -11.94
C ASP A 8 19.73 -21.29 -11.89
N GLY A 9 18.79 -21.99 -12.51
CA GLY A 9 18.74 -23.45 -12.57
C GLY A 9 17.98 -24.10 -11.40
N GLU A 10 17.45 -23.32 -10.46
CA GLU A 10 16.66 -23.87 -9.34
C GLU A 10 15.32 -24.42 -9.84
N MET A 11 14.96 -25.63 -9.40
CA MET A 11 13.73 -26.31 -9.82
C MET A 11 12.62 -26.11 -8.78
N ILE A 12 11.49 -25.57 -9.23
CA ILE A 12 10.26 -25.45 -8.47
C ILE A 12 9.32 -26.60 -8.87
N PRO A 13 9.02 -27.54 -7.97
CA PRO A 13 8.16 -28.68 -8.27
C PRO A 13 6.72 -28.27 -8.61
N ALA A 14 6.07 -29.03 -9.48
CA ALA A 14 4.66 -28.89 -9.80
C ALA A 14 3.81 -28.99 -8.52
N GLY A 15 2.88 -28.05 -8.35
CA GLY A 15 2.02 -27.96 -7.17
C GLY A 15 2.56 -27.06 -6.07
N THR A 16 3.76 -26.49 -6.23
CA THR A 16 4.29 -25.48 -5.30
C THR A 16 3.45 -24.20 -5.37
N HIS A 17 3.05 -23.70 -4.20
CA HIS A 17 2.40 -22.40 -4.07
C HIS A 17 3.45 -21.29 -3.95
N ILE A 18 3.43 -20.35 -4.89
CA ILE A 18 4.32 -19.18 -4.88
C ILE A 18 3.51 -17.97 -4.44
N VAL A 19 4.05 -17.21 -3.50
CA VAL A 19 3.44 -15.98 -2.98
C VAL A 19 4.37 -14.81 -3.27
N CYS A 20 3.80 -13.69 -3.70
CA CYS A 20 4.53 -12.45 -3.87
C CYS A 20 4.59 -11.67 -2.54
N PRO A 21 5.77 -11.36 -1.99
CA PRO A 21 5.94 -10.71 -0.70
C PRO A 21 5.76 -9.18 -0.83
N SER A 22 4.56 -8.75 -1.23
CA SER A 22 4.30 -7.33 -1.54
C SER A 22 4.48 -6.41 -0.33
N ALA A 23 4.14 -6.89 0.88
CA ALA A 23 4.26 -6.11 2.11
C ALA A 23 5.72 -5.87 2.51
N GLU A 24 6.60 -6.81 2.19
CA GLU A 24 8.03 -6.78 2.45
C GLU A 24 8.73 -5.89 1.43
N VAL A 25 8.41 -6.03 0.13
CA VAL A 25 8.92 -5.14 -0.93
C VAL A 25 8.60 -3.67 -0.63
N MET A 26 7.38 -3.38 -0.17
CA MET A 26 6.98 -2.02 0.18
C MET A 26 7.56 -1.51 1.51
N ARG A 27 8.29 -2.36 2.23
CA ARG A 27 9.09 -2.00 3.41
C ARG A 27 10.59 -2.18 3.19
N ASP A 28 11.01 -2.45 1.96
CA ASP A 28 12.42 -2.66 1.67
C ASP A 28 13.17 -1.33 1.72
N PRO A 29 14.23 -1.20 2.55
CA PRO A 29 15.05 0.00 2.61
C PRO A 29 15.81 0.30 1.30
N GLU A 30 15.96 -0.67 0.40
CA GLU A 30 16.53 -0.45 -0.93
C GLU A 30 15.64 0.46 -1.80
N PHE A 31 14.32 0.32 -1.69
CA PHE A 31 13.35 1.15 -2.43
C PHE A 31 12.87 2.36 -1.62
N TYR A 32 12.78 2.24 -0.30
CA TYR A 32 12.11 3.22 0.56
C TYR A 32 12.98 3.61 1.75
N SER A 33 13.45 4.86 1.78
CA SER A 33 14.15 5.39 2.96
C SER A 33 13.23 5.41 4.19
N ASN A 34 13.73 4.96 5.34
CA ASN A 34 12.96 4.86 6.59
C ASN A 34 11.57 4.19 6.38
N PRO A 35 11.51 2.93 5.90
CA PRO A 35 10.28 2.33 5.40
C PRO A 35 9.19 2.18 6.49
N ASP A 36 9.58 1.96 7.74
CA ASP A 36 8.65 1.83 8.88
C ASP A 36 8.10 3.18 9.38
N THR A 37 8.61 4.29 8.85
CA THR A 37 8.13 5.63 9.18
C THR A 37 7.03 6.05 8.21
N PHE A 38 5.88 6.42 8.79
CA PHE A 38 4.81 7.08 8.04
C PHE A 38 5.25 8.49 7.65
N ASP A 39 5.66 8.65 6.40
CA ASP A 39 5.97 9.95 5.79
C ASP A 39 4.85 10.34 4.83
N ARG A 40 4.05 11.34 5.23
CA ARG A 40 2.95 11.88 4.42
C ARG A 40 3.40 12.54 3.10
N TYR A 41 4.68 12.88 2.98
CA TYR A 41 5.24 13.55 1.80
C TYR A 41 6.07 12.62 0.90
N ARG A 42 6.29 11.35 1.28
CA ARG A 42 7.12 10.38 0.54
C ARG A 42 6.86 10.41 -0.97
N TYR A 43 5.63 10.11 -1.38
CA TYR A 43 5.22 10.06 -2.79
C TYR A 43 5.04 11.45 -3.44
N PHE A 44 4.91 12.51 -2.64
CA PHE A 44 4.95 13.87 -3.16
C PHE A 44 6.37 14.27 -3.56
N ASN A 45 7.35 13.95 -2.71
CA ASN A 45 8.77 14.23 -2.94
C ASN A 45 9.29 13.42 -4.14
N LEU A 46 8.96 12.13 -4.22
CA LEU A 46 9.34 11.29 -5.38
C LEU A 46 8.83 11.89 -6.70
N ARG A 47 7.56 12.31 -6.77
CA ARG A 47 6.99 12.95 -7.98
C ARG A 47 7.50 14.36 -8.25
N SER A 48 8.12 15.01 -7.28
CA SER A 48 8.71 16.33 -7.46
C SER A 48 10.03 16.27 -8.25
N ARG A 49 10.65 15.08 -8.37
CA ARG A 49 11.81 14.83 -9.23
C ARG A 49 11.34 14.74 -10.68
N SER A 50 12.00 15.46 -11.59
CA SER A 50 11.55 15.62 -12.99
C SER A 50 11.30 14.29 -13.71
N GLU A 51 12.21 13.34 -13.54
CA GLU A 51 12.20 12.03 -14.21
C GLU A 51 11.11 11.09 -13.68
N GLU A 52 10.65 11.28 -12.44
CA GLU A 52 9.78 10.34 -11.73
C GLU A 52 8.34 10.83 -11.57
N ARG A 53 8.00 11.98 -12.18
CA ARG A 53 6.71 12.67 -12.02
C ARG A 53 5.50 11.75 -12.18
N ASN A 54 5.55 10.85 -13.17
CA ASN A 54 4.44 9.98 -13.54
C ASN A 54 4.53 8.56 -12.95
N LEU A 55 5.60 8.24 -12.21
CA LEU A 55 5.86 6.87 -11.73
C LEU A 55 5.16 6.60 -10.39
N HIS A 56 5.00 7.61 -9.55
CA HIS A 56 4.61 7.44 -8.14
C HIS A 56 3.21 7.96 -7.81
N HIS A 57 2.27 7.86 -8.74
CA HIS A 57 0.87 8.14 -8.46
C HIS A 57 0.26 7.03 -7.59
N PHE A 58 -0.80 7.37 -6.85
CA PHE A 58 -1.49 6.39 -6.00
C PHE A 58 -2.03 5.16 -6.75
N VAL A 59 -2.28 5.30 -8.06
CA VAL A 59 -2.77 4.22 -8.95
C VAL A 59 -1.65 3.55 -9.75
N SER A 60 -0.41 4.00 -9.58
CA SER A 60 0.75 3.40 -10.24
C SER A 60 1.00 1.99 -9.69
N VAL A 61 1.55 1.13 -10.55
CA VAL A 61 2.01 -0.20 -10.19
C VAL A 61 3.41 -0.39 -10.76
N SER A 62 4.31 -0.93 -9.96
CA SER A 62 5.70 -1.20 -10.33
C SER A 62 6.22 -2.37 -9.49
N ILE A 63 7.43 -2.85 -9.80
CA ILE A 63 8.04 -3.95 -9.05
C ILE A 63 8.32 -3.56 -7.59
N ASP A 64 8.56 -2.28 -7.33
CA ASP A 64 8.80 -1.68 -6.01
C ASP A 64 7.53 -1.11 -5.36
N ASN A 65 6.38 -1.09 -6.07
CA ASN A 65 5.10 -0.64 -5.55
C ASN A 65 3.96 -1.54 -6.03
N MET A 66 3.65 -2.55 -5.21
CA MET A 66 2.67 -3.59 -5.51
C MET A 66 1.36 -3.44 -4.73
N ASN A 67 1.02 -2.24 -4.24
CA ASN A 67 -0.21 -1.97 -3.47
C ASN A 67 -1.50 -2.40 -4.21
N TRP A 68 -1.48 -2.30 -5.53
CA TRP A 68 -2.58 -2.70 -6.40
C TRP A 68 -2.28 -3.98 -7.19
N GLY A 69 -1.31 -4.79 -6.75
CA GLY A 69 -0.74 -5.88 -7.55
C GLY A 69 0.18 -5.34 -8.67
N TYR A 70 0.59 -6.23 -9.56
CA TYR A 70 1.54 -5.92 -10.64
C TYR A 70 1.24 -6.72 -11.92
N GLY A 71 1.71 -6.23 -13.06
CA GLY A 71 1.54 -6.88 -14.36
C GLY A 71 0.08 -6.98 -14.82
N PRO A 72 -0.27 -8.01 -15.62
CA PRO A 72 -1.63 -8.21 -16.15
C PRO A 72 -2.71 -8.39 -15.08
N HIS A 73 -2.31 -8.72 -13.85
CA HIS A 73 -3.20 -8.93 -12.71
C HIS A 73 -3.26 -7.72 -11.77
N ALA A 74 -2.69 -6.58 -12.16
CA ALA A 74 -2.87 -5.34 -11.43
C ALA A 74 -4.36 -5.00 -11.32
N CYS A 75 -4.81 -4.60 -10.12
CA CYS A 75 -6.19 -4.34 -9.78
C CYS A 75 -6.82 -3.35 -10.78
N PRO A 76 -7.83 -3.78 -11.56
CA PRO A 76 -8.48 -2.91 -12.53
C PRO A 76 -9.28 -1.80 -11.84
N GLY A 77 -9.76 -2.05 -10.61
CA GLY A 77 -10.55 -1.11 -9.82
C GLY A 77 -9.76 0.03 -9.15
N ARG A 78 -8.42 0.04 -9.23
CA ARG A 78 -7.56 1.02 -8.52
C ARG A 78 -7.89 2.48 -8.86
N PHE A 79 -8.29 2.77 -10.09
CA PHE A 79 -8.67 4.11 -10.51
C PHE A 79 -9.97 4.58 -9.87
N PHE A 80 -10.96 3.68 -9.83
CA PHE A 80 -12.23 3.93 -9.17
C PHE A 80 -12.04 4.10 -7.66
N ALA A 81 -11.28 3.20 -7.03
CA ALA A 81 -10.95 3.28 -5.60
C ALA A 81 -10.23 4.59 -5.26
N ASN A 82 -9.25 5.03 -6.06
CA ASN A 82 -8.59 6.32 -5.90
C ASN A 82 -9.56 7.50 -5.92
N THR A 83 -10.53 7.50 -6.83
CA THR A 83 -11.55 8.56 -6.90
C THR A 83 -12.44 8.54 -5.66
N GLN A 84 -12.94 7.37 -5.26
CA GLN A 84 -13.76 7.25 -4.06
C GLN A 84 -13.02 7.69 -2.79
N LEU A 85 -11.77 7.26 -2.63
CA LEU A 85 -10.94 7.61 -1.47
C LEU A 85 -10.73 9.12 -1.38
N ARG A 86 -10.53 9.82 -2.51
CA ARG A 86 -10.41 11.29 -2.52
C ARG A 86 -11.67 11.96 -2.02
N VAL A 87 -12.85 11.50 -2.45
CA VAL A 87 -14.14 12.05 -1.99
C VAL A 87 -14.31 11.82 -0.49
N ILE A 88 -14.10 10.59 -0.03
CA ILE A 88 -14.25 10.21 1.38
C ILE A 88 -13.29 11.01 2.27
N VAL A 89 -11.99 11.02 1.94
CA VAL A 89 -10.98 11.73 2.74
C VAL A 89 -11.26 13.23 2.77
N THR A 90 -11.62 13.83 1.63
CA THR A 90 -11.96 15.27 1.57
C THR A 90 -13.16 15.58 2.46
N HIS A 91 -14.23 14.78 2.38
CA HIS A 91 -15.41 14.94 3.23
C HIS A 91 -15.05 14.82 4.71
N VAL A 92 -14.28 13.80 5.09
CA VAL A 92 -13.85 13.59 6.48
C VAL A 92 -13.04 14.78 7.00
N LEU A 93 -12.08 15.28 6.21
CA LEU A 93 -11.21 16.40 6.61
C LEU A 93 -11.97 17.75 6.69
N GLN A 94 -13.04 17.91 5.91
CA GLN A 94 -13.87 19.12 5.93
C GLN A 94 -14.86 19.11 7.08
N GLN A 95 -15.51 17.98 7.34
CA GLN A 95 -16.67 17.89 8.24
C GLN A 95 -16.32 17.43 9.66
N TYR A 96 -15.15 16.85 9.90
CA TYR A 96 -14.81 16.27 11.19
C TYR A 96 -13.44 16.72 11.71
N ASN A 97 -13.32 16.77 13.03
CA ASN A 97 -12.06 16.77 13.75
C ASN A 97 -11.80 15.37 14.29
N LEU A 98 -10.70 14.75 13.86
CA LEU A 98 -10.31 13.40 14.26
C LEU A 98 -9.32 13.45 15.43
N LYS A 99 -9.58 12.66 16.47
CA LYS A 99 -8.66 12.45 17.60
C LYS A 99 -8.64 10.97 17.96
N MET A 100 -7.51 10.49 18.47
CA MET A 100 -7.50 9.21 19.18
C MET A 100 -8.40 9.31 20.43
N PRO A 101 -9.15 8.25 20.78
CA PRO A 101 -9.83 8.18 22.07
C PRO A 101 -8.85 8.38 23.22
N GLU A 102 -9.34 8.93 24.34
CA GLU A 102 -8.50 9.19 25.50
C GLU A 102 -7.91 7.89 26.07
N GLY A 103 -6.65 7.94 26.49
CA GLY A 103 -5.93 6.76 26.97
C GLY A 103 -5.53 5.75 25.89
N LYS A 104 -5.89 5.96 24.61
CA LYS A 104 -5.46 5.10 23.51
C LYS A 104 -4.26 5.69 22.76
N GLY A 105 -3.19 4.90 22.65
CA GLY A 105 -2.01 5.21 21.83
C GLY A 105 -2.25 4.99 20.34
N ARG A 106 -1.18 4.96 19.54
CA ARG A 106 -1.27 4.62 18.11
C ARG A 106 -1.89 3.23 17.97
N LEU A 107 -2.88 3.12 17.09
CA LEU A 107 -3.53 1.83 16.79
C LEU A 107 -2.47 0.82 16.37
N GLY A 108 -2.46 -0.34 17.01
CA GLY A 108 -1.59 -1.43 16.62
C GLY A 108 -1.92 -1.89 15.20
N THR A 109 -0.91 -2.27 14.44
CA THR A 109 -1.12 -2.99 13.18
C THR A 109 -1.59 -4.40 13.54
N VAL A 110 -2.89 -4.66 13.46
CA VAL A 110 -3.40 -6.03 13.55
C VAL A 110 -3.18 -6.69 12.19
N ILE A 111 -2.23 -7.62 12.11
CA ILE A 111 -2.09 -8.50 10.95
C ILE A 111 -3.18 -9.57 11.08
N MET A 112 -4.34 -9.33 10.46
CA MET A 112 -5.37 -10.36 10.29
C MET A 112 -5.38 -10.86 8.83
N PRO A 113 -5.69 -12.15 8.59
CA PRO A 113 -5.71 -12.73 7.24
C PRO A 113 -6.80 -12.14 6.31
N SER A 114 -7.72 -11.31 6.83
CA SER A 114 -8.98 -10.99 6.16
C SER A 114 -9.51 -9.55 6.35
N GLY A 115 -8.65 -8.57 6.69
CA GLY A 115 -9.02 -7.15 6.58
C GLY A 115 -8.47 -6.26 7.69
N LEU A 116 -8.00 -5.06 7.30
CA LEU A 116 -7.72 -3.97 8.23
C LEU A 116 -9.03 -3.29 8.62
N GLY A 117 -9.39 -3.36 9.90
CA GLY A 117 -10.26 -2.38 10.53
C GLY A 117 -9.41 -1.58 11.52
N PRO A 118 -9.22 -0.26 11.37
CA PRO A 118 -8.65 0.53 12.46
C PRO A 118 -9.55 0.38 13.70
N GLU A 119 -8.99 0.35 14.90
CA GLU A 119 -9.82 0.53 16.10
C GLU A 119 -10.60 1.86 15.99
N PRO A 120 -11.73 1.98 16.71
CA PRO A 120 -12.58 3.17 16.62
C PRO A 120 -11.80 4.47 16.86
N ILE A 121 -11.87 5.38 15.88
CA ILE A 121 -11.34 6.74 15.98
C ILE A 121 -12.45 7.63 16.52
N ALA A 122 -12.14 8.50 17.49
CA ALA A 122 -13.10 9.50 17.93
C ALA A 122 -13.21 10.60 16.86
N ALA A 123 -14.39 10.73 16.25
CA ALA A 123 -14.70 11.78 15.29
C ALA A 123 -15.74 12.72 15.90
N LYS A 124 -15.42 14.02 15.95
CA LYS A 124 -16.39 15.07 16.31
C LYS A 124 -16.72 15.88 15.06
N PRO A 125 -18.00 16.08 14.70
CA PRO A 125 -18.37 17.04 13.68
C PRO A 125 -17.77 18.41 13.99
N ARG A 126 -17.40 19.14 12.95
CA ARG A 126 -17.07 20.56 13.07
C ARG A 126 -18.31 21.41 13.23
#